data_AF-A0AAV0N7I6-F1
#
_entry.id   AF-A0AAV0N7I6-F1
#
_cell.length_a   1.000
_cell.length_b   1.000
_cell.length_c   1.000
_cell.angle_alpha   90.00
_cell.angle_beta   90.00
_cell.angle_gamma   90.00
#
_symmetry.space_group_name_H-M   'P 1'
#
loop_
_entity.id
_entity.type
_entity.pdbx_description
1 polymer ?
#
loop_
_entity_poly.entity_id
_entity_poly.type
_entity_poly.pdbx_seq_one_letter_code
_entity_poly.pdbx_strand_id
1 'polypeptide(L)'
;MHIVDSLSMNFPSLFFLYCFSYTWGLGSMGQLGHTSLQSGDKELLPRRVVSLDGIVIKHVASGGVHTCAVTEKGALYAWGGGQAGQLGLGPQTSSFSFIPSDSESFLRNIPAVVVPNGVEHVACGHSHTLASLSDGRIQGWGYNSYGQASNEKSTYAWYPSPVDWCVGAVRKLAAGGGHSAVLTDACSLKELCEFRLADEVKLSNASQIEDVASRTGADALARLCGRLRQHMVDIGDQNYDDEDQ
;
A
#
# COMPACT_ATOMS: atom_id res chain seq x y z
N MET A 1 43.60 45.80 4.77
CA MET A 1 44.35 45.01 5.76
C MET A 1 43.48 44.88 6.99
N HIS A 2 42.79 43.75 7.13
CA HIS A 2 42.57 43.03 8.39
C HIS A 2 41.85 41.72 8.03
N ILE A 3 42.62 40.66 8.11
CA ILE A 3 42.23 39.25 8.09
C ILE A 3 41.58 38.94 9.44
N VAL A 4 40.46 38.21 9.44
CA VAL A 4 40.02 37.18 10.40
C VAL A 4 38.65 36.70 9.93
N ASP A 5 38.23 35.45 9.96
CA ASP A 5 38.89 34.15 9.96
C ASP A 5 37.79 33.19 9.48
N SER A 6 38.14 32.27 8.59
CA SER A 6 37.24 31.23 8.11
C SER A 6 36.95 30.25 9.24
N LEU A 7 35.80 30.39 9.90
CA LEU A 7 35.26 29.33 10.74
C LEU A 7 34.68 28.24 9.83
N SER A 8 35.56 27.30 9.49
CA SER A 8 35.18 25.93 9.14
C SER A 8 34.40 25.35 10.34
N MET A 9 33.08 25.43 10.29
CA MET A 9 32.23 24.64 11.17
C MET A 9 32.26 23.19 10.66
N ASN A 10 33.20 22.41 11.22
CA ASN A 10 33.11 20.96 11.22
C ASN A 10 31.83 20.55 11.95
N PHE A 11 30.78 20.24 11.20
CA PHE A 11 29.62 19.55 11.74
C PHE A 11 29.94 18.05 11.84
N PRO A 12 30.04 17.46 13.05
CA PRO A 12 30.07 16.01 13.15
C PRO A 12 28.74 15.46 12.63
N SER A 13 28.83 14.47 11.76
CA SER A 13 27.74 13.79 11.07
C SER A 13 26.74 13.16 12.04
N LEU A 14 25.74 13.92 12.46
CA LEU A 14 24.47 13.43 13.03
C LEU A 14 23.34 14.23 12.40
N PHE A 15 23.15 14.05 11.09
CA PHE A 15 21.90 14.39 10.43
C PHE A 15 20.81 13.44 10.93
N PHE A 16 20.20 13.75 12.08
CA PHE A 16 18.80 13.40 12.25
C PHE A 16 18.06 14.23 11.19
N LEU A 17 17.71 13.60 10.07
CA LEU A 17 16.81 14.18 9.08
C LEU A 17 15.48 14.47 9.78
N TYR A 18 15.30 15.70 10.24
CA TYR A 18 13.99 16.19 10.65
C TYR A 18 13.14 16.28 9.37
N CYS A 19 12.39 15.22 9.08
CA CYS A 19 11.36 15.27 8.05
C CYS A 19 10.19 16.09 8.60
N PHE A 20 9.86 17.18 7.91
CA PHE A 20 8.67 17.99 8.21
C PHE A 20 7.57 17.70 7.19
N SER A 21 6.34 17.53 7.67
CA SER A 21 5.16 17.38 6.80
C SER A 21 4.51 18.74 6.55
N TYR A 22 4.25 19.05 5.28
CA TYR A 22 3.57 20.26 4.85
C TYR A 22 2.32 19.92 4.05
N THR A 23 1.25 20.68 4.25
CA THR A 23 -0.02 20.52 3.54
C THR A 23 -0.54 21.90 3.13
N TRP A 24 -1.19 21.95 1.97
CA TRP A 24 -1.82 23.15 1.42
C TRP A 24 -2.98 22.75 0.50
N GLY A 25 -3.77 23.74 0.06
CA GLY A 25 -4.95 23.52 -0.78
C GLY A 25 -6.24 23.61 0.03
N LEU A 26 -7.25 22.83 -0.36
CA LEU A 26 -8.57 22.82 0.29
C LEU A 26 -8.49 22.21 1.70
N GLY A 27 -8.93 22.96 2.71
CA GLY A 27 -8.93 22.52 4.12
C GLY A 27 -10.30 22.50 4.80
N SER A 28 -11.40 22.65 4.07
CA SER A 28 -12.75 22.74 4.64
C SER A 28 -13.20 21.50 5.43
N MET A 29 -12.56 20.34 5.20
CA MET A 29 -12.80 19.09 5.93
C MET A 29 -11.68 18.79 6.94
N GLY A 30 -10.80 19.75 7.23
CA GLY A 30 -9.67 19.55 8.13
C GLY A 30 -8.57 18.65 7.57
N GLN A 31 -8.62 18.26 6.28
CA GLN A 31 -7.67 17.35 5.64
C GLN A 31 -6.24 17.91 5.56
N LEU A 32 -6.06 19.19 5.86
CA LEU A 32 -4.73 19.78 5.96
C LEU A 32 -4.05 19.47 7.30
N GLY A 33 -4.77 19.11 8.35
CA GLY A 33 -4.17 18.72 9.64
C GLY A 33 -3.67 19.90 10.48
N HIS A 34 -4.09 21.12 10.14
CA HIS A 34 -3.78 22.33 10.90
C HIS A 34 -4.81 22.50 12.02
N THR A 35 -4.35 22.73 13.26
CA THR A 35 -5.18 22.93 14.47
C THR A 35 -6.08 24.19 14.42
N SER A 36 -6.14 24.90 13.29
CA SER A 36 -7.00 26.06 13.13
C SER A 36 -8.47 25.62 13.13
N LEU A 37 -9.26 26.22 14.03
CA LEU A 37 -10.71 26.04 14.13
C LEU A 37 -11.47 26.77 13.02
N GLN A 38 -10.77 27.43 12.09
CA GLN A 38 -11.40 28.10 10.95
C GLN A 38 -11.73 27.07 9.87
N SER A 39 -12.85 26.38 10.08
CA SER A 39 -13.57 25.68 9.01
C SER A 39 -13.92 26.71 7.93
N GLY A 40 -13.19 26.73 6.82
CA GLY A 40 -13.47 27.65 5.71
C GLY A 40 -12.31 27.92 4.78
N ASP A 41 -11.07 27.83 5.26
CA ASP A 41 -9.94 28.36 4.51
C ASP A 41 -9.13 27.31 3.74
N LYS A 42 -8.79 27.70 2.51
CA LYS A 42 -7.75 27.07 1.72
C LYS A 42 -6.40 27.64 2.14
N GLU A 43 -5.41 26.78 2.27
CA GLU A 43 -4.03 27.22 2.46
C GLU A 43 -3.39 27.40 1.09
N LEU A 44 -3.02 28.63 0.73
CA LEU A 44 -2.41 28.92 -0.58
C LEU A 44 -0.91 28.61 -0.62
N LEU A 45 -0.29 28.49 0.55
CA LEU A 45 1.12 28.22 0.72
C LEU A 45 1.31 26.96 1.58
N PRO A 46 2.38 26.17 1.34
CA PRO A 46 2.71 25.04 2.20
C PRO A 46 2.81 25.45 3.67
N ARG A 47 1.93 24.89 4.51
CA ARG A 47 1.94 25.09 5.95
C ARG A 47 2.32 23.79 6.66
N ARG A 48 3.15 23.91 7.70
CA ARG A 48 3.65 22.76 8.46
C ARG A 48 2.55 22.14 9.33
N VAL A 49 2.45 20.83 9.32
CA VAL A 49 1.60 20.03 10.21
C VAL A 49 2.33 19.80 11.53
N VAL A 50 2.22 20.77 12.45
CA VAL A 50 2.99 20.79 13.72
C VAL A 50 2.73 19.58 14.60
N SER A 51 1.55 18.96 14.51
CA SER A 51 1.18 17.76 15.26
C SER A 51 1.98 16.51 14.89
N LEU A 52 2.72 16.53 13.77
CA LEU A 52 3.63 15.45 13.36
C LEU A 52 5.11 15.78 13.60
N ASP A 53 5.42 16.92 14.24
CA ASP A 53 6.81 17.31 14.51
C ASP A 53 7.52 16.24 15.37
N GLY A 54 8.74 15.87 14.97
CA GLY A 54 9.53 14.82 15.63
C GLY A 54 9.15 13.38 15.24
N ILE A 55 8.13 13.20 14.39
CA ILE A 55 7.76 11.90 13.84
C ILE A 55 8.33 11.77 12.42
N VAL A 56 9.16 10.75 12.19
CA VAL A 56 9.72 10.47 10.86
C VAL A 56 8.64 9.83 9.99
N ILE A 57 8.14 10.59 9.01
CA ILE A 57 7.14 10.15 8.03
C ILE A 57 7.85 9.62 6.79
N LYS A 58 7.50 8.39 6.36
CA LYS A 58 8.04 7.74 5.17
C LYS A 58 7.09 7.78 3.97
N HIS A 59 5.78 7.88 4.21
CA HIS A 59 4.78 7.88 3.16
C HIS A 59 3.59 8.76 3.54
N VAL A 60 2.97 9.41 2.55
CA VAL A 60 1.76 10.19 2.71
C VAL A 60 0.78 9.84 1.58
N ALA A 61 -0.51 9.84 1.89
CA ALA A 61 -1.57 9.68 0.89
C ALA A 61 -2.70 10.64 1.20
N SER A 62 -3.20 11.32 0.16
CA SER A 62 -4.29 12.29 0.28
C SER A 62 -5.50 11.81 -0.52
N GLY A 63 -6.64 11.72 0.12
CA GLY A 63 -7.93 11.46 -0.51
C GLY A 63 -8.69 12.75 -0.82
N GLY A 64 -9.98 12.61 -1.16
CA GLY A 64 -10.82 13.78 -1.46
C GLY A 64 -11.04 14.69 -0.25
N VAL A 65 -11.24 14.09 0.93
CA VAL A 65 -11.57 14.81 2.17
C VAL A 65 -10.72 14.40 3.37
N HIS A 66 -9.72 13.55 3.20
CA HIS A 66 -8.88 13.05 4.29
C HIS A 66 -7.43 12.89 3.84
N THR A 67 -6.50 12.78 4.78
CA THR A 67 -5.09 12.54 4.52
C THR A 67 -4.56 11.54 5.53
N CYS A 68 -3.64 10.71 5.07
CA CYS A 68 -2.97 9.68 5.84
C CYS A 68 -1.45 9.87 5.77
N ALA A 69 -0.76 9.53 6.86
CA ALA A 69 0.69 9.52 6.92
C ALA A 69 1.19 8.24 7.61
N VAL A 70 2.20 7.61 7.03
CA VAL A 70 2.85 6.42 7.57
C VAL A 70 4.22 6.81 8.08
N THR A 71 4.50 6.45 9.32
CA THR A 71 5.79 6.65 9.98
C THR A 71 6.81 5.60 9.55
N GLU A 72 8.09 5.88 9.74
CA GLU A 72 9.17 4.89 9.53
C GLU A 72 8.94 3.61 10.34
N LYS A 73 8.34 3.74 11.53
CA LYS A 73 7.98 2.64 12.44
C LYS A 73 6.71 1.87 12.02
N GLY A 74 6.09 2.25 10.90
CA GLY A 74 4.89 1.61 10.37
C GLY A 74 3.57 2.00 11.06
N ALA A 75 3.57 3.01 11.94
CA ALA A 75 2.32 3.58 12.44
C ALA A 75 1.64 4.42 11.35
N LEU A 76 0.32 4.31 11.22
CA LEU A 76 -0.51 5.07 10.30
C LEU A 76 -1.35 6.09 11.08
N TYR A 77 -1.23 7.34 10.66
CA TYR A 77 -2.03 8.47 11.13
C TYR A 77 -3.04 8.85 10.06
N ALA A 78 -4.25 9.24 10.46
CA ALA A 78 -5.26 9.80 9.56
C ALA A 78 -5.93 11.04 10.16
N TRP A 79 -6.33 11.96 9.30
CA TRP A 79 -7.09 13.17 9.64
C TRP A 79 -7.91 13.66 8.44
N GLY A 80 -8.81 14.60 8.68
CA GLY A 80 -9.77 15.16 7.73
C GLY A 80 -11.20 14.73 8.04
N GLY A 81 -12.05 14.68 7.01
CA GLY A 81 -13.43 14.23 7.11
C GLY A 81 -13.54 12.74 7.40
N GLY A 82 -14.42 12.37 8.34
CA GLY A 82 -14.69 11.00 8.76
C GLY A 82 -16.13 10.52 8.54
N GLN A 83 -16.94 11.27 7.79
CA GLN A 83 -18.38 11.03 7.58
C GLN A 83 -18.70 9.66 6.97
N ALA A 84 -17.77 9.09 6.19
CA ALA A 84 -17.94 7.80 5.53
C ALA A 84 -17.05 6.70 6.13
N GLY A 85 -16.41 6.97 7.28
CA GLY A 85 -15.50 6.05 7.94
C GLY A 85 -14.08 6.01 7.37
N GLN A 86 -13.71 6.90 6.43
CA GLN A 86 -12.39 6.91 5.77
C GLN A 86 -11.19 7.14 6.71
N LEU A 87 -11.46 7.63 7.93
CA LEU A 87 -10.44 7.73 8.99
C LEU A 87 -10.18 6.40 9.69
N GLY A 88 -11.09 5.43 9.64
CA GLY A 88 -10.91 4.13 10.29
C GLY A 88 -11.01 4.14 11.82
N LEU A 89 -11.56 5.21 12.40
CA LEU A 89 -11.64 5.43 13.85
C LEU A 89 -13.00 5.04 14.44
N GLY A 90 -13.81 4.32 13.69
CA GLY A 90 -15.20 4.01 14.06
C GLY A 90 -16.19 5.10 13.68
N PRO A 91 -17.49 4.83 13.86
CA PRO A 91 -18.50 5.86 13.72
C PRO A 91 -18.26 6.93 14.79
N GLN A 92 -18.18 8.19 14.37
CA GLN A 92 -18.09 9.32 15.29
C GLN A 92 -19.49 9.58 15.87
N THR A 93 -19.96 8.67 16.73
CA THR A 93 -21.16 8.91 17.53
C THR A 93 -20.81 9.96 18.56
N SER A 94 -21.38 11.15 18.42
CA SER A 94 -21.35 12.22 19.42
C SER A 94 -21.78 11.66 20.78
N SER A 95 -20.83 11.50 21.70
CA SER A 95 -21.10 11.24 23.12
C SER A 95 -19.90 11.67 23.94
N PHE A 96 -19.95 12.93 24.38
CA PHE A 96 -19.48 13.51 25.66
C PHE A 96 -19.07 14.99 25.51
N SER A 97 -19.96 15.84 24.99
CA SER A 97 -19.96 17.27 25.35
C SER A 97 -21.34 17.87 25.17
N PHE A 98 -21.93 18.29 26.28
CA PHE A 98 -23.19 19.00 26.40
C PHE A 98 -23.03 20.43 25.84
N ILE A 99 -23.26 20.65 24.54
CA ILE A 99 -23.95 21.78 23.89
C ILE A 99 -24.20 21.37 22.41
N PRO A 100 -25.45 21.29 21.92
CA PRO A 100 -25.72 21.10 20.50
C PRO A 100 -25.63 22.46 19.79
N SER A 101 -24.62 22.65 18.95
CA SER A 101 -24.58 23.75 17.97
C SER A 101 -24.58 23.16 16.56
N ASP A 102 -25.41 23.71 15.67
CA ASP A 102 -25.82 23.21 14.34
C ASP A 102 -24.71 22.99 13.27
N SER A 103 -23.52 22.53 13.64
CA SER A 103 -22.53 22.01 12.69
C SER A 103 -21.59 21.01 13.36
N GLU A 104 -22.10 19.83 13.75
CA GLU A 104 -21.27 18.69 14.16
C GLU A 104 -20.47 18.20 12.94
N SER A 105 -19.41 18.94 12.61
CA SER A 105 -18.52 18.61 11.52
C SER A 105 -17.72 17.39 11.95
N PHE A 106 -18.09 16.22 11.43
CA PHE A 106 -17.44 14.91 11.68
C PHE A 106 -16.02 14.84 11.09
N LEU A 107 -15.23 15.90 11.24
CA LEU A 107 -13.86 16.00 10.82
C LEU A 107 -12.91 15.94 12.02
N ARG A 108 -11.69 15.48 11.78
CA ARG A 108 -10.55 15.61 12.69
C ARG A 108 -9.49 16.43 11.99
N ASN A 109 -9.22 17.63 12.48
CA ASN A 109 -8.15 18.48 11.96
C ASN A 109 -6.77 18.18 12.58
N ILE A 110 -6.67 17.12 13.39
CA ILE A 110 -5.42 16.65 14.01
C ILE A 110 -5.21 15.19 13.62
N PRO A 111 -4.00 14.82 13.13
CA PRO A 111 -3.58 13.43 12.91
C PRO A 111 -3.85 12.54 14.12
N ALA A 112 -4.63 11.49 13.93
CA ALA A 112 -4.90 10.46 14.92
C ALA A 112 -4.34 9.12 14.47
N VAL A 113 -3.80 8.33 15.39
CA VAL A 113 -3.29 6.99 15.09
C VAL A 113 -4.46 6.06 14.79
N VAL A 114 -4.43 5.40 13.64
CA VAL A 114 -5.44 4.43 13.17
C VAL A 114 -4.90 3.02 13.28
N VAL A 115 -3.67 2.81 12.79
CA VAL A 115 -2.96 1.53 12.89
C VAL A 115 -1.63 1.80 13.58
N PRO A 116 -1.33 1.16 14.73
CA PRO A 116 -0.19 1.55 15.55
C PRO A 116 1.16 1.12 14.97
N ASN A 117 1.21 0.11 14.10
CA ASN A 117 2.44 -0.42 13.52
C ASN A 117 2.15 -1.29 12.28
N GLY A 118 3.22 -1.70 11.60
CA GLY A 118 3.16 -2.70 10.54
C GLY A 118 2.69 -2.20 9.17
N VAL A 119 2.34 -0.93 9.00
CA VAL A 119 1.92 -0.38 7.69
C VAL A 119 3.13 -0.09 6.81
N GLU A 120 3.08 -0.58 5.56
CA GLU A 120 4.11 -0.36 4.54
C GLU A 120 3.70 0.68 3.51
N HIS A 121 2.49 0.51 2.95
CA HIS A 121 1.93 1.42 1.96
C HIS A 121 0.54 1.87 2.37
N VAL A 122 0.15 3.06 1.94
CA VAL A 122 -1.21 3.58 2.09
C VAL A 122 -1.64 4.25 0.80
N ALA A 123 -2.91 4.08 0.42
CA ALA A 123 -3.54 4.83 -0.66
C ALA A 123 -4.89 5.35 -0.19
N CYS A 124 -5.20 6.59 -0.57
CA CYS A 124 -6.44 7.26 -0.20
C CYS A 124 -7.23 7.59 -1.47
N GLY A 125 -8.44 7.06 -1.57
CA GLY A 125 -9.39 7.42 -2.62
C GLY A 125 -10.23 8.62 -2.23
N HIS A 126 -11.35 8.85 -2.91
CA HIS A 126 -12.21 10.00 -2.57
C HIS A 126 -12.69 9.96 -1.11
N SER A 127 -13.24 8.81 -0.70
CA SER A 127 -13.79 8.57 0.64
C SER A 127 -13.46 7.18 1.20
N HIS A 128 -12.35 6.57 0.77
CA HIS A 128 -11.89 5.27 1.28
C HIS A 128 -10.36 5.24 1.38
N THR A 129 -9.85 4.29 2.15
CA THR A 129 -8.42 4.12 2.42
C THR A 129 -8.05 2.66 2.29
N LEU A 130 -6.89 2.40 1.70
CA LEU A 130 -6.25 1.10 1.65
C LEU A 130 -4.90 1.20 2.33
N ALA A 131 -4.55 0.20 3.14
CA ALA A 131 -3.22 0.06 3.69
C ALA A 131 -2.72 -1.36 3.51
N SER A 132 -1.45 -1.52 3.12
CA SER A 132 -0.77 -2.81 3.13
C SER A 132 0.06 -2.93 4.39
N LEU A 133 0.06 -4.13 4.94
CA LEU A 133 0.80 -4.50 6.13
C LEU A 133 2.08 -5.25 5.74
N SER A 134 3.07 -5.24 6.61
CA SER A 134 4.35 -5.93 6.43
C SER A 134 4.24 -7.46 6.38
N ASP A 135 3.08 -8.01 6.73
CA ASP A 135 2.76 -9.43 6.58
C ASP A 135 2.09 -9.76 5.23
N GLY A 136 2.02 -8.80 4.32
CA GLY A 136 1.43 -8.94 2.98
C GLY A 136 -0.09 -8.77 2.94
N ARG A 137 -0.77 -8.63 4.08
CA ARG A 137 -2.22 -8.40 4.12
C ARG A 137 -2.55 -6.97 3.72
N ILE A 138 -3.75 -6.80 3.14
CA ILE A 138 -4.32 -5.48 2.87
C ILE A 138 -5.52 -5.26 3.79
N GLN A 139 -5.62 -4.03 4.29
CA GLN A 139 -6.81 -3.56 4.98
C GLN A 139 -7.45 -2.42 4.18
N GLY A 140 -8.78 -2.46 4.07
CA GLY A 140 -9.60 -1.43 3.45
C GLY A 140 -10.63 -0.88 4.42
N TRP A 141 -10.88 0.42 4.36
CA TRP A 141 -11.94 1.08 5.12
C TRP A 141 -12.46 2.36 4.45
N GLY A 142 -13.55 2.93 4.97
CA GLY A 142 -14.29 4.05 4.41
C GLY A 142 -15.52 3.66 3.60
N TYR A 143 -15.90 4.53 2.66
CA TYR A 143 -17.05 4.34 1.80
C TYR A 143 -16.90 3.08 0.94
N ASN A 144 -17.94 2.26 0.89
CA ASN A 144 -17.86 0.92 0.31
C ASN A 144 -19.10 0.51 -0.51
N SER A 145 -19.97 1.44 -0.91
CA SER A 145 -21.13 1.11 -1.77
C SER A 145 -20.78 0.49 -3.12
N TYR A 146 -19.54 0.67 -3.58
CA TYR A 146 -19.04 0.08 -4.83
C TYR A 146 -18.08 -1.10 -4.57
N GLY A 147 -17.90 -1.52 -3.30
CA GLY A 147 -16.93 -2.55 -2.93
C GLY A 147 -15.47 -2.07 -2.91
N GLN A 148 -15.22 -0.75 -2.96
CA GLN A 148 -13.87 -0.18 -3.07
C GLN A 148 -13.02 -0.32 -1.79
N ALA A 149 -13.64 -0.52 -0.62
CA ALA A 149 -12.92 -0.91 0.61
C ALA A 149 -12.86 -2.44 0.77
N SER A 150 -13.43 -3.19 -0.19
CA SER A 150 -13.40 -4.65 -0.31
C SER A 150 -13.80 -5.39 0.96
N ASN A 151 -14.81 -4.87 1.66
CA ASN A 151 -15.59 -5.65 2.62
C ASN A 151 -16.94 -6.02 2.00
N GLU A 152 -17.38 -7.26 2.14
CA GLU A 152 -18.64 -7.73 1.51
C GLU A 152 -19.90 -7.35 2.32
N LYS A 153 -19.75 -6.55 3.40
CA LYS A 153 -20.71 -6.59 4.52
C LYS A 153 -21.39 -5.26 4.85
N SER A 154 -20.97 -4.12 4.26
CA SER A 154 -21.56 -2.82 4.60
C SER A 154 -21.27 -1.74 3.56
N THR A 155 -22.20 -0.78 3.43
CA THR A 155 -22.05 0.50 2.72
C THR A 155 -20.86 1.32 3.25
N TYR A 156 -20.57 1.19 4.54
CA TYR A 156 -19.49 1.90 5.23
C TYR A 156 -18.64 0.94 6.04
N ALA A 157 -17.33 1.05 5.86
CA ALA A 157 -16.32 0.33 6.59
C ALA A 157 -15.71 1.29 7.63
N TRP A 158 -16.26 1.31 8.85
CA TRP A 158 -15.85 2.30 9.86
C TRP A 158 -14.47 2.04 10.48
N TYR A 159 -13.95 0.82 10.32
CA TYR A 159 -12.68 0.36 10.86
C TYR A 159 -11.86 -0.34 9.77
N PRO A 160 -10.52 -0.33 9.85
CA PRO A 160 -9.66 -1.13 9.00
C PRO A 160 -10.10 -2.59 9.00
N SER A 161 -10.47 -3.10 7.84
CA SER A 161 -10.99 -4.46 7.67
C SER A 161 -10.14 -5.22 6.65
N PRO A 162 -9.87 -6.53 6.84
CA PRO A 162 -9.13 -7.32 5.87
C PRO A 162 -9.79 -7.32 4.49
N VAL A 163 -8.96 -7.31 3.44
CA VAL A 163 -9.36 -7.54 2.05
C VAL A 163 -9.09 -9.00 1.71
N ASP A 164 -10.13 -9.76 1.38
CA ASP A 164 -10.10 -11.24 1.35
C ASP A 164 -9.32 -11.89 0.16
N TRP A 165 -8.61 -11.14 -0.69
CA TRP A 165 -8.14 -11.66 -2.00
C TRP A 165 -6.65 -11.43 -2.37
N CYS A 166 -5.76 -11.07 -1.45
CA CYS A 166 -4.37 -10.73 -1.84
C CYS A 166 -3.45 -11.96 -1.96
N VAL A 167 -2.97 -12.25 -3.17
CA VAL A 167 -1.86 -13.17 -3.45
C VAL A 167 -0.60 -12.35 -3.70
N GLY A 168 0.54 -12.78 -3.13
CA GLY A 168 1.86 -12.13 -3.28
C GLY A 168 2.06 -10.91 -2.37
N ALA A 169 3.30 -10.42 -2.31
CA ALA A 169 3.65 -9.22 -1.58
C ALA A 169 3.20 -7.97 -2.33
N VAL A 170 2.61 -7.03 -1.61
CA VAL A 170 2.11 -5.76 -2.17
C VAL A 170 3.28 -4.86 -2.54
N ARG A 171 3.31 -4.39 -3.79
CA ARG A 171 4.31 -3.44 -4.30
C ARG A 171 3.78 -2.03 -4.42
N LYS A 172 2.48 -1.87 -4.71
CA LYS A 172 1.84 -0.55 -4.80
C LYS A 172 0.33 -0.64 -4.57
N LEU A 173 -0.22 0.39 -3.95
CA LEU A 173 -1.65 0.61 -3.83
C LEU A 173 -2.06 1.84 -4.64
N ALA A 174 -3.25 1.80 -5.22
CA ALA A 174 -3.90 2.95 -5.83
C ALA A 174 -5.39 2.94 -5.47
N ALA A 175 -5.92 4.12 -5.19
CA ALA A 175 -7.31 4.31 -4.78
C ALA A 175 -7.90 5.49 -5.55
N GLY A 176 -8.96 5.22 -6.30
CA GLY A 176 -9.66 6.19 -7.15
C GLY A 176 -10.91 6.76 -6.50
N GLY A 177 -11.79 7.36 -7.31
CA GLY A 177 -13.07 7.91 -6.82
C GLY A 177 -13.98 6.84 -6.20
N GLY A 178 -14.06 5.67 -6.83
CA GLY A 178 -14.90 4.56 -6.40
C GLY A 178 -14.34 3.18 -6.75
N HIS A 179 -13.04 3.07 -7.01
CA HIS A 179 -12.36 1.81 -7.31
C HIS A 179 -10.99 1.78 -6.63
N SER A 180 -10.44 0.58 -6.53
CA SER A 180 -9.18 0.27 -5.88
C SER A 180 -8.33 -0.62 -6.78
N ALA A 181 -7.02 -0.44 -6.76
CA ALA A 181 -6.08 -1.26 -7.51
C ALA A 181 -4.84 -1.58 -6.66
N VAL A 182 -4.33 -2.79 -6.82
CA VAL A 182 -3.17 -3.31 -6.09
C VAL A 182 -2.22 -3.91 -7.11
N LEU A 183 -0.95 -3.51 -7.04
CA LEU A 183 0.15 -4.19 -7.72
C LEU A 183 0.82 -5.09 -6.70
N THR A 184 0.87 -6.39 -6.97
CA THR A 184 1.62 -7.37 -6.17
C THR A 184 2.76 -7.95 -6.99
N ASP A 185 3.71 -8.62 -6.32
CA ASP A 185 4.69 -9.49 -6.99
C ASP A 185 4.17 -10.92 -7.21
N ALA A 186 2.86 -11.15 -7.00
CA ALA A 186 2.31 -12.45 -7.29
C ALA A 186 2.49 -12.76 -8.76
N CYS A 187 3.13 -13.89 -8.98
CA CYS A 187 2.86 -14.74 -10.12
C CYS A 187 1.36 -15.09 -10.08
N SER A 188 0.65 -14.92 -11.20
CA SER A 188 -0.75 -15.35 -11.36
C SER A 188 -0.94 -16.78 -10.82
N LEU A 189 -2.14 -17.17 -10.40
CA LEU A 189 -2.41 -18.56 -9.96
C LEU A 189 -1.88 -19.58 -10.99
N LYS A 190 -1.97 -19.23 -12.26
CA LYS A 190 -1.38 -19.96 -13.37
C LYS A 190 0.15 -20.03 -13.28
N GLU A 191 0.85 -18.93 -13.10
CA GLU A 191 2.32 -18.92 -12.94
C GLU A 191 2.79 -19.60 -11.62
N LEU A 192 2.03 -19.51 -10.53
CA LEU A 192 2.30 -20.28 -9.29
C LEU A 192 2.10 -21.78 -9.49
N CYS A 193 1.04 -22.19 -10.20
CA CYS A 193 0.83 -23.57 -10.60
C CYS A 193 1.93 -24.04 -11.57
N GLU A 194 2.33 -23.21 -12.54
CA GLU A 194 3.43 -23.50 -13.45
C GLU A 194 4.76 -23.67 -12.71
N PHE A 195 5.05 -22.83 -11.72
CA PHE A 195 6.25 -22.94 -10.88
C PHE A 195 6.26 -24.21 -10.04
N ARG A 196 5.15 -24.53 -9.34
CA ARG A 196 5.06 -25.78 -8.55
C ARG A 196 5.04 -27.03 -9.43
N LEU A 197 4.43 -26.96 -10.61
CA LEU A 197 4.46 -28.05 -11.57
C LEU A 197 5.88 -28.28 -12.08
N ALA A 198 6.64 -27.21 -12.37
CA ALA A 198 8.03 -27.31 -12.83
C ALA A 198 8.93 -28.07 -11.85
N ASP A 199 8.75 -27.92 -10.54
CA ASP A 199 9.49 -28.67 -9.52
C ASP A 199 9.15 -30.17 -9.50
N GLU A 200 7.96 -30.55 -9.98
CA GLU A 200 7.45 -31.93 -10.03
C GLU A 200 7.52 -32.55 -11.43
N VAL A 201 8.02 -31.81 -12.43
CA VAL A 201 8.22 -32.32 -13.79
C VAL A 201 9.31 -33.38 -13.76
N LYS A 202 8.93 -34.59 -14.17
CA LYS A 202 9.80 -35.75 -14.37
C LYS A 202 9.70 -36.18 -15.83
N LEU A 203 10.69 -36.91 -16.32
CA LEU A 203 10.66 -37.45 -17.68
C LEU A 203 9.38 -38.24 -18.00
N SER A 204 8.89 -39.01 -17.03
CA SER A 204 7.70 -39.85 -17.19
C SER A 204 6.39 -39.07 -17.34
N ASN A 205 6.32 -37.81 -16.87
CA ASN A 205 5.10 -37.00 -16.90
C ASN A 205 5.22 -35.74 -17.78
N ALA A 206 6.40 -35.45 -18.34
CA ALA A 206 6.67 -34.21 -19.07
C ALA A 206 5.80 -34.00 -20.33
N SER A 207 5.42 -35.06 -21.08
CA SER A 207 4.54 -34.87 -22.25
C SER A 207 3.09 -34.58 -21.87
N GLN A 208 2.61 -35.17 -20.77
CA GLN A 208 1.27 -34.93 -20.26
C GLN A 208 1.14 -33.51 -19.69
N ILE A 209 2.18 -33.05 -18.97
CA ILE A 209 2.24 -31.70 -18.42
C ILE A 209 2.32 -30.65 -19.56
N GLU A 210 3.10 -30.91 -20.61
CA GLU A 210 3.18 -30.02 -21.78
C GLU A 210 1.86 -29.91 -22.55
N ASP A 211 1.14 -31.01 -22.78
CA ASP A 211 -0.15 -30.99 -23.47
C ASP A 211 -1.16 -30.10 -22.71
N VAL A 212 -1.27 -30.30 -21.39
CA VAL A 212 -2.13 -29.48 -20.53
C VAL A 212 -1.66 -28.02 -20.52
N ALA A 213 -0.34 -27.79 -20.47
CA ALA A 213 0.22 -26.44 -20.49
C ALA A 213 -0.10 -25.70 -21.79
N SER A 214 0.06 -26.36 -22.94
CA SER A 214 -0.22 -25.76 -24.26
C SER A 214 -1.70 -25.40 -24.42
N ARG A 215 -2.61 -26.22 -23.87
CA ARG A 215 -4.07 -25.99 -23.94
C ARG A 215 -4.58 -24.93 -22.98
N THR A 216 -3.81 -24.63 -21.92
CA THR A 216 -4.14 -23.60 -20.91
C THR A 216 -3.36 -22.29 -21.15
N GLY A 217 -2.58 -22.22 -22.23
CA GLY A 217 -1.74 -21.08 -22.63
C GLY A 217 -0.51 -20.88 -21.74
N ALA A 218 -0.08 -21.90 -21.02
CA ALA A 218 1.07 -21.92 -20.12
C ALA A 218 2.38 -22.11 -20.90
N ASP A 219 2.70 -21.15 -21.77
CA ASP A 219 3.74 -21.28 -22.79
C ASP A 219 5.16 -21.47 -22.20
N ALA A 220 5.42 -20.92 -21.01
CA ALA A 220 6.70 -21.06 -20.32
C ALA A 220 6.93 -22.50 -19.82
N LEU A 221 5.90 -23.11 -19.22
CA LEU A 221 5.95 -24.50 -18.76
C LEU A 221 6.04 -25.49 -19.93
N ALA A 222 5.32 -25.24 -21.02
CA ALA A 222 5.41 -26.06 -22.23
C ALA A 222 6.85 -26.06 -22.81
N ARG A 223 7.48 -24.88 -22.90
CA ARG A 223 8.88 -24.75 -23.34
C ARG A 223 9.87 -25.45 -22.42
N LEU A 224 9.65 -25.43 -21.10
CA LEU A 224 10.48 -26.16 -20.15
C LEU A 224 10.42 -27.67 -20.40
N CYS A 225 9.21 -28.22 -20.56
CA CYS A 225 9.01 -29.65 -20.84
C CYS A 225 9.65 -30.08 -22.16
N GLY A 226 9.56 -29.25 -23.21
CA GLY A 226 10.25 -29.47 -24.48
C GLY A 226 11.77 -29.52 -24.33
N ARG A 227 12.38 -28.55 -23.63
CA ARG A 227 13.83 -28.51 -23.41
C ARG A 227 14.36 -29.70 -22.61
N LEU A 228 13.61 -30.16 -21.59
CA LEU A 228 13.96 -31.34 -20.80
C LEU A 228 14.06 -32.62 -21.64
N ARG A 229 13.19 -32.76 -22.66
CA ARG A 229 13.25 -33.92 -23.57
C ARG A 229 14.39 -33.79 -24.57
N GLN A 230 14.59 -32.61 -25.15
CA GLN A 230 15.66 -32.35 -26.12
C GLN A 230 17.05 -32.65 -25.51
N HIS A 231 17.29 -32.16 -24.30
CA HIS A 231 18.56 -32.35 -23.60
C HIS A 231 18.90 -33.83 -23.33
N MET A 232 17.90 -34.71 -23.23
CA MET A 232 18.13 -36.14 -23.04
C MET A 232 18.27 -36.92 -24.35
N VAL A 233 17.70 -36.45 -25.45
CA VAL A 233 18.01 -37.00 -26.79
C VAL A 233 19.47 -36.71 -27.11
N ASP A 234 19.94 -35.49 -26.81
CA ASP A 234 21.34 -35.11 -27.01
C ASP A 234 22.31 -35.90 -26.08
N ILE A 235 21.91 -36.23 -24.84
CA ILE A 235 22.68 -37.12 -23.94
C ILE A 235 22.62 -38.59 -24.40
N GLY A 236 21.49 -39.02 -24.96
CA GLY A 236 21.30 -40.37 -25.48
C GLY A 236 22.15 -40.66 -26.71
N ASP A 237 22.27 -39.68 -27.61
CA ASP A 237 23.11 -39.78 -28.80
C ASP A 237 24.61 -39.65 -28.48
N GLN A 238 25.00 -38.87 -27.45
CA GLN A 238 26.41 -38.79 -27.02
C GLN A 238 26.96 -40.07 -26.37
N ASN A 239 26.11 -41.00 -25.94
CA ASN A 239 26.53 -42.27 -25.37
C ASN A 239 26.75 -43.39 -26.42
N TYR A 240 26.58 -43.10 -27.71
CA TYR A 240 26.81 -44.07 -28.79
C TYR A 240 28.09 -43.84 -29.60
N ASP A 241 28.86 -42.79 -29.30
CA ASP A 241 30.08 -42.45 -30.06
C ASP A 241 31.41 -42.89 -29.39
N ASP A 242 31.38 -43.55 -28.23
CA ASP A 242 32.59 -43.90 -27.43
C ASP A 242 32.86 -45.43 -27.27
N GLU A 243 32.24 -46.31 -28.08
CA GLU A 243 32.54 -47.77 -28.03
C GLU A 243 33.23 -48.37 -29.28
N ASP A 244 33.67 -47.57 -30.25
CA ASP A 244 34.47 -48.06 -31.38
C ASP A 244 35.84 -47.35 -31.49
N GLN A 245 36.80 -47.73 -30.62
CA GLN A 245 38.25 -47.64 -30.91
C GLN A 245 39.10 -48.59 -30.06
#